data_AF-A0A7D5ML95-F1
#
_entry.id   AF-A0A7D5ML95-F1
#
_cell.length_a   1.000
_cell.length_b   1.000
_cell.length_c   1.000
_cell.angle_alpha   90.00
_cell.angle_beta   90.00
_cell.angle_gamma   90.00
#
_symmetry.space_group_name_H-M   'P 1'
#
loop_
_entity.id
_entity.type
_entity.pdbx_description
1 polymer ?
#
loop_
_entity_poly.entity_id
_entity_poly.type
_entity_poly.pdbx_seq_one_letter_code
_entity_poly.pdbx_strand_id
1 'polypeptide(L)' 'MHHIKLLILLVSLTAFLFLMIGLIKPWVMLWWEDVQNRKKVIKLYGTVALLFYVIYLLLDVIEK' A
#
# COMPACT_ATOMS: atom_id res chain seq x y z
N MET A 1 -18.25 10.17 7.21
CA MET A 1 -17.01 9.85 6.48
C MET A 1 -16.12 8.80 7.18
N HIS A 2 -16.45 8.39 8.41
CA HIS A 2 -15.69 7.39 9.16
C HIS A 2 -15.39 6.07 8.41
N HIS A 3 -16.39 5.46 7.76
CA HIS A 3 -16.20 4.22 6.99
C HIS A 3 -15.23 4.39 5.82
N ILE A 4 -15.20 5.57 5.19
CA ILE A 4 -14.29 5.89 4.08
C ILE A 4 -12.84 6.00 4.61
N LYS A 5 -12.64 6.71 5.73
CA LYS A 5 -11.31 6.78 6.39
C LYS A 5 -10.81 5.42 6.80
N LEU A 6 -11.68 4.60 7.39
CA LEU A 6 -11.33 3.23 7.77
C LEU A 6 -10.93 2.39 6.55
N LEU A 7 -11.70 2.47 5.45
CA LEU A 7 -11.38 1.78 4.20
C LEU A 7 -9.99 2.20 3.68
N ILE A 8 -9.71 3.51 3.62
CA ILE A 8 -8.43 4.05 3.13
C ILE A 8 -7.27 3.59 3.99
N LEU A 9 -7.44 3.61 5.32
CA LEU A 9 -6.43 3.10 6.25
C LEU A 9 -6.18 1.60 6.04
N LEU A 10 -7.25 0.80 5.90
CA LEU A 10 -7.12 -0.63 5.65
C LEU A 10 -6.41 -0.91 4.32
N VAL A 11 -6.73 -0.18 3.25
CA VAL A 11 -6.04 -0.30 1.95
C VAL A 11 -4.55 0.01 2.10
N SER A 12 -4.20 1.08 2.83
CA SER A 12 -2.81 1.43 3.13
C SER A 12 -2.09 0.32 3.89
N LEU A 13 -2.72 -0.26 4.91
CA LEU A 13 -2.15 -1.34 5.72
C LEU A 13 -1.99 -2.62 4.91
N THR A 14 -2.98 -2.99 4.08
CA THR A 14 -2.89 -4.14 3.19
C THR A 14 -1.77 -3.97 2.17
N ALA A 15 -1.64 -2.79 1.56
CA ALA A 15 -0.53 -2.49 0.65
C ALA A 15 0.83 -2.57 1.36
N PHE A 16 0.92 -2.10 2.60
CA PHE A 16 2.14 -2.24 3.40
C PHE A 16 2.45 -3.71 3.74
N LEU A 17 1.44 -4.53 4.08
CA LEU A 17 1.63 -5.97 4.28
C LEU A 17 2.14 -6.66 3.00
N PHE A 18 1.58 -6.32 1.85
CA PHE A 18 2.05 -6.84 0.56
C PHE A 18 3.47 -6.38 0.22
N LEU A 19 3.84 -5.15 0.56
CA LEU A 19 5.22 -4.69 0.47
C LEU A 19 6.15 -5.60 1.30
N MET A 20 5.80 -5.88 2.55
CA MET A 20 6.61 -6.75 3.43
C MET A 20 6.73 -8.17 2.87
N ILE A 21 5.62 -8.76 2.42
CA ILE A 21 5.62 -10.10 1.80
C ILE A 21 6.47 -10.10 0.53
N GLY A 22 6.33 -9.09 -0.33
CA GLY A 22 7.07 -8.99 -1.59
C GLY A 22 8.56 -8.69 -1.41
N LEU A 23 8.97 -8.06 -0.30
CA LEU A 23 10.39 -7.88 0.01
C LEU A 23 11.07 -9.23 0.32
N ILE A 24 10.36 -10.12 1.02
CA ILE A 24 10.83 -11.48 1.33
C ILE A 24 10.75 -12.36 0.06
N LYS A 25 9.58 -12.39 -0.58
CA LYS A 25 9.29 -13.24 -1.74
C LYS A 25 8.64 -12.41 -2.87
N PRO A 26 9.42 -11.73 -3.72
CA PRO A 26 8.90 -10.82 -4.73
C PRO A 26 8.00 -11.51 -5.76
N TRP A 27 8.25 -12.79 -6.07
CA TRP A 27 7.45 -13.55 -7.03
C TRP A 27 6.01 -13.82 -6.56
N VAL A 28 5.76 -13.82 -5.25
CA VAL A 28 4.39 -14.02 -4.72
C VAL A 28 3.54 -12.78 -4.99
N MET A 29 4.14 -11.58 -4.90
CA MET A 29 3.44 -10.32 -5.12
C MET A 29 3.48 -9.87 -6.59
N LEU A 30 4.55 -10.18 -7.32
CA LEU A 30 4.74 -9.85 -8.73
C LEU A 30 4.52 -11.07 -9.64
N TRP A 31 3.62 -11.98 -9.26
CA TRP A 31 3.34 -13.23 -9.99
C TRP A 31 2.84 -13.00 -11.43
N TRP A 32 2.33 -11.81 -11.71
CA TRP A 32 1.80 -11.37 -13.00
C TRP A 32 2.82 -10.62 -13.88
N GLU A 33 3.99 -10.27 -13.33
CA GLU A 33 5.05 -9.54 -14.05
C GLU A 33 6.11 -10.53 -14.56
N ASP A 34 6.68 -10.26 -15.74
CA ASP A 34 7.75 -11.10 -16.32
C ASP A 34 9.05 -11.05 -15.50
N VAL A 35 9.32 -9.92 -14.85
CA VAL A 35 10.54 -9.71 -14.05
C VAL A 35 10.15 -9.30 -12.63
N GLN A 36 10.41 -10.20 -11.68
CA GLN A 36 10.11 -9.98 -10.27
C GLN A 36 11.34 -9.45 -9.53
N ASN A 37 11.31 -8.17 -9.15
CA ASN A 37 12.39 -7.49 -8.43
C ASN A 37 11.85 -6.77 -7.19
N ARG A 38 12.58 -6.84 -6.08
CA ARG A 38 12.28 -6.09 -4.85
C ARG A 38 12.14 -4.58 -5.10
N LYS A 39 12.91 -4.00 -6.02
CA LYS A 39 12.75 -2.58 -6.41
C LYS A 39 11.35 -2.29 -6.98
N LYS A 40 10.80 -3.20 -7.80
CA LYS A 40 9.44 -3.08 -8.33
C LYS A 40 8.40 -3.24 -7.21
N VAL A 41 8.61 -4.18 -6.28
CA VAL A 41 7.74 -4.34 -5.10
C VAL A 41 7.68 -3.04 -4.29
N ILE A 42 8.84 -2.45 -3.96
CA ILE A 42 8.93 -1.19 -3.23
C ILE A 42 8.22 -0.09 -4.00
N LYS A 43 8.48 0.04 -5.31
CA LYS A 43 7.87 1.07 -6.13
C LYS A 43 6.36 0.92 -6.22
N LEU A 44 5.82 -0.29 -6.38
CA LEU A 44 4.39 -0.51 -6.52
C LEU A 44 3.68 -0.41 -5.17
N TYR A 45 3.97 -1.35 -4.26
CA TYR A 45 3.25 -1.46 -2.99
C TYR A 45 3.62 -0.36 -2.01
N GLY A 46 4.87 0.12 -2.04
CA GLY A 46 5.28 1.26 -1.22
C GLY A 46 4.61 2.56 -1.66
N THR A 47 4.48 2.82 -2.97
CA THR A 47 3.77 4.01 -3.47
C THR A 47 2.29 3.94 -3.12
N VAL A 48 1.64 2.78 -3.29
CA VAL A 48 0.22 2.61 -2.92
C VAL A 48 0.02 2.80 -1.41
N ALA A 49 0.84 2.15 -0.57
CA ALA A 49 0.76 2.31 0.87
C ALA A 49 0.94 3.78 1.30
N LEU A 50 1.98 4.45 0.79
CA LEU A 50 2.25 5.85 1.13
C LEU A 50 1.13 6.78 0.65
N LEU A 51 0.66 6.62 -0.58
CA LEU A 51 -0.40 7.45 -1.16
C LEU A 51 -1.68 7.37 -0.34
N PHE A 52 -2.15 6.15 -0.03
CA PHE A 52 -3.37 5.96 0.75
C PHE A 52 -3.19 6.43 2.20
N TYR A 53 -2.02 6.25 2.79
CA TYR A 53 -1.74 6.79 4.13
C TYR A 53 -1.81 8.32 4.16
N VAL A 54 -1.22 9.00 3.15
CA VAL A 54 -1.29 10.47 3.04
C VAL A 54 -2.74 10.92 2.87
N ILE A 55 -3.54 10.25 2.03
CA ILE A 55 -4.96 10.56 1.87
C ILE A 55 -5.71 10.39 3.20
N TYR A 56 -5.42 9.33 3.96
CA TYR A 56 -6.01 9.12 5.29
C TYR A 56 -5.70 10.29 6.23
N LEU A 57 -4.44 10.75 6.27
CA LEU A 57 -4.04 11.89 7.09
C LEU A 57 -4.73 13.19 6.67
N LEU A 58 -4.84 13.44 5.36
CA LEU A 58 -5.55 14.62 4.84
C LEU A 58 -7.02 14.60 5.22
N LEU A 59 -7.69 13.46 5.10
CA LEU A 59 -9.08 13.31 5.54
C LEU A 59 -9.24 13.48 7.06
N ASP A 60 -8.26 13.04 7.85
CA ASP A 60 -8.27 13.27 9.30
C ASP A 60 -8.13 14.74 9.66
N VAL A 61 -7.31 15.49 8.93
CA VAL A 61 -7.16 16.93 9.12
C VAL A 61 -8.41 17.71 8.68
N ILE A 62 -9.07 17.30 7.58
CA ILE A 62 -10.28 17.97 7.07
C ILE A 62 -11.50 17.73 7.96
N GLU A 63 -11.60 16.55 8.59
CA GLU A 63 -12.72 16.21 9.48
C GLU A 63 -12.56 16.72 10.92
N LYS A 64 -11.38 17.21 11.30
CA LYS A 64 -11.17 17.90 12.57
C LYS A 64 -11.73 19.31 12.53
#